data_AF-A0A452Z833-F1
#
_entry.id   AF-A0A452Z833-F1
#
_cell.length_a   1.000
_cell.length_b   1.000
_cell.length_c   1.000
_cell.angle_alpha   90.00
_cell.angle_beta   90.00
_cell.angle_gamma   90.00
#
_symmetry.space_group_name_H-M   'P 1'
#
loop_
_entity.id
_entity.type
_entity.pdbx_description
1 polymer ?
#
loop_
_entity_poly.entity_id
_entity_poly.type
_entity_poly.pdbx_seq_one_letter_code
_entity_poly.pdbx_strand_id
1 'polypeptide(L)'
;RRTTCGYCRSTGPTSISHGLWANSLKADDYQALLDRGWRRSGSFLYKPEMERTCCPAYTIRLKASDFICSKEQDRVLKRMQR
;
A
#
# COMPACT_ATOMS: atom_id res chain seq x y z
N ARG A 1 -3.99 -13.76 10.36
CA ARG A 1 -3.36 -14.78 9.48
C ARG A 1 -1.85 -14.72 9.67
N ARG A 2 -1.19 -15.88 9.73
CA ARG A 2 0.28 -15.95 9.66
C ARG A 2 0.69 -16.65 8.37
N THR A 3 1.69 -16.13 7.67
CA THR A 3 2.22 -16.71 6.43
C THR A 3 3.74 -16.62 6.40
N THR A 4 4.37 -17.31 5.45
CA THR A 4 5.78 -17.07 5.13
C THR A 4 5.98 -15.62 4.68
N CYS A 5 7.17 -15.07 4.94
CA CYS A 5 7.52 -13.72 4.54
C CYS A 5 8.06 -13.71 3.11
N GLY A 6 7.41 -12.97 2.22
CA GLY A 6 7.85 -12.84 0.82
C GLY A 6 9.13 -12.00 0.63
N TYR A 7 9.49 -11.16 1.60
CA TYR A 7 10.67 -10.29 1.50
C TYR A 7 11.96 -11.05 1.81
N CYS A 8 12.07 -11.62 3.00
CA CYS A 8 13.25 -12.39 3.40
C CYS A 8 13.17 -13.87 3.03
N ARG A 9 12.04 -14.32 2.44
CA ARG A 9 11.77 -15.72 2.08
C ARG A 9 11.91 -16.67 3.28
N SER A 10 11.36 -16.26 4.42
CA SER A 10 11.38 -17.08 5.63
C SER A 10 10.71 -18.44 5.40
N THR A 11 11.29 -19.50 5.95
CA THR A 11 10.68 -20.83 5.96
C THR A 11 9.51 -20.92 6.93
N GLY A 12 9.56 -20.16 8.03
CA GLY A 12 8.51 -20.09 9.05
C GLY A 12 7.45 -19.01 8.80
N PRO A 13 6.31 -19.07 9.51
CA PRO A 13 5.18 -18.15 9.35
C PRO A 13 5.40 -16.84 10.12
N THR A 14 6.36 -16.04 9.65
CA THR A 14 6.83 -14.80 10.30
C THR A 14 6.17 -13.53 9.76
N SER A 15 5.29 -13.64 8.76
CA SER A 15 4.45 -12.53 8.30
C SER A 15 3.09 -12.62 8.98
N ILE A 16 2.71 -11.57 9.72
CA ILE A 16 1.47 -11.56 10.51
C ILE A 16 0.59 -10.41 10.06
N SER A 17 -0.67 -10.70 9.73
CA SER A 17 -1.64 -9.69 9.34
C SER A 17 -3.07 -10.03 9.79
N HIS A 18 -3.85 -9.00 10.10
CA HIS A 18 -5.29 -9.10 10.24
C HIS A 18 -5.95 -8.87 8.88
N GLY A 19 -7.06 -9.53 8.62
CA GLY A 19 -7.71 -9.48 7.31
C GLY A 19 -9.22 -9.36 7.42
N LEU A 20 -9.82 -8.70 6.46
CA LEU A 20 -11.26 -8.62 6.28
C LEU A 20 -11.60 -8.54 4.79
N TRP A 21 -12.81 -8.92 4.44
CA TRP A 21 -13.34 -8.80 3.08
C TRP A 21 -14.27 -7.59 2.99
N ALA A 22 -14.07 -6.75 1.98
CA ALA A 22 -14.96 -5.64 1.68
C ALA A 22 -15.75 -5.95 0.40
N ASN A 23 -17.07 -6.04 0.53
CA ASN A 23 -17.98 -6.19 -0.61
C ASN A 23 -18.08 -4.89 -1.42
N SER A 24 -18.03 -3.75 -0.73
CA SER A 24 -17.97 -2.41 -1.31
C SER A 24 -17.12 -1.52 -0.41
N LEU A 25 -16.37 -0.59 -1.01
CA LEU A 25 -15.48 0.31 -0.29
C LEU A 25 -15.34 1.61 -1.09
N LYS A 26 -15.75 2.74 -0.50
CA LYS A 26 -15.55 4.06 -1.10
C LYS A 26 -14.09 4.47 -1.01
N ALA A 27 -13.68 5.39 -1.89
CA ALA A 27 -12.32 5.91 -1.90
C ALA A 27 -11.94 6.57 -0.56
N ASP A 28 -12.85 7.36 0.02
CA ASP A 28 -12.62 8.07 1.29
C ASP A 28 -12.52 7.11 2.48
N ASP A 29 -13.37 6.08 2.52
CA ASP A 29 -13.30 5.04 3.54
C ASP A 29 -11.96 4.29 3.45
N TYR A 30 -11.53 3.98 2.22
CA TYR A 30 -10.22 3.35 2.00
C TYR A 30 -9.08 4.26 2.42
N GLN A 31 -9.16 5.56 2.16
CA GLN A 31 -8.16 6.53 2.61
C GLN A 31 -8.02 6.51 4.14
N ALA A 32 -9.15 6.52 4.86
CA ALA A 32 -9.16 6.45 6.31
C ALA A 32 -8.61 5.11 6.86
N LEU A 33 -8.83 4.01 6.15
CA LEU A 33 -8.24 2.71 6.47
C LEU A 33 -6.73 2.71 6.23
N LEU A 34 -6.28 3.24 5.09
CA LEU A 34 -4.87 3.34 4.72
C LEU A 34 -4.08 4.16 5.73
N ASP A 35 -4.63 5.27 6.20
CA ASP A 35 -4.02 6.12 7.23
C ASP A 35 -3.90 5.41 8.60
N ARG A 36 -4.63 4.30 8.81
CA ARG A 36 -4.52 3.41 9.98
C ARG A 36 -3.68 2.15 9.73
N GLY A 37 -2.99 2.09 8.60
CA GLY A 37 -2.09 1.01 8.22
C GLY A 37 -2.75 -0.18 7.52
N TRP A 38 -4.01 -0.04 7.08
CA TRP A 38 -4.65 -1.07 6.25
C TRP A 38 -4.19 -0.98 4.79
N ARG A 39 -4.17 -2.13 4.13
CA ARG A 39 -3.75 -2.34 2.74
C ARG A 39 -4.80 -3.17 2.02
N ARG A 40 -4.79 -3.16 0.68
CA ARG A 40 -5.80 -3.83 -0.15
C ARG A 40 -5.17 -4.68 -1.25
N SER A 41 -5.76 -5.85 -1.50
CA SER A 41 -5.50 -6.70 -2.66
C SER A 41 -6.83 -7.25 -3.18
N GLY A 42 -7.33 -6.69 -4.28
CA GLY A 42 -8.70 -6.97 -4.75
C GLY A 42 -9.74 -6.53 -3.72
N SER A 43 -10.64 -7.42 -3.29
CA SER A 43 -11.63 -7.15 -2.23
C SER A 43 -11.16 -7.51 -0.82
N PHE A 44 -9.93 -8.01 -0.68
CA PHE A 44 -9.35 -8.33 0.61
C PHE A 44 -8.55 -7.14 1.15
N LEU A 45 -8.89 -6.73 2.37
CA LEU A 45 -8.16 -5.71 3.14
C LEU A 45 -7.35 -6.39 4.23
N TYR A 46 -6.13 -5.92 4.48
CA TYR A 46 -5.27 -6.48 5.50
C TYR A 46 -4.44 -5.42 6.21
N LYS A 47 -4.18 -5.62 7.50
CA LYS A 47 -3.30 -4.79 8.34
C LYS A 47 -2.18 -5.65 8.90
N PRO A 48 -0.93 -5.46 8.43
CA PRO A 48 0.23 -6.13 9.01
C PRO A 48 0.46 -5.74 10.48
N GLU A 49 0.89 -6.70 11.29
CA GLU A 49 1.33 -6.45 12.66
C GLU A 49 2.84 -6.14 12.65
N MET A 50 3.16 -4.85 12.60
CA MET A 50 4.49 -4.34 12.27
C MET A 50 5.56 -4.75 13.29
N GLU A 51 5.21 -4.84 14.57
CA GLU A 51 6.13 -5.18 15.66
C GLU A 51 6.52 -6.66 15.68
N ARG A 52 5.70 -7.52 15.06
CA ARG A 52 5.85 -8.98 15.12
C ARG A 52 6.17 -9.62 13.78
N THR A 53 6.00 -8.87 12.69
CA THR A 53 6.40 -9.32 11.36
C THR A 53 7.89 -9.11 11.16
N CYS A 54 8.61 -10.12 10.69
CA CYS A 54 10.07 -10.05 10.54
C CYS A 54 10.55 -8.97 9.53
N CYS A 55 9.74 -8.65 8.52
CA CYS A 55 10.00 -7.58 7.57
C CYS A 55 8.83 -6.58 7.60
N PRO A 56 8.87 -5.59 8.49
CA PRO A 56 7.80 -4.62 8.64
C PRO A 56 7.60 -3.83 7.33
N ALA A 57 6.36 -3.76 6.87
CA ALA A 57 6.03 -3.06 5.63
C ALA A 57 5.63 -1.61 5.93
N TYR A 58 6.56 -0.67 5.77
CA TYR A 58 6.28 0.76 5.90
C TYR A 58 5.60 1.28 4.63
N THR A 59 4.49 1.99 4.79
CA THR A 59 3.78 2.62 3.66
C THR A 59 4.44 3.95 3.33
N ILE A 60 4.93 4.09 2.10
CA ILE A 60 5.36 5.38 1.56
C ILE A 60 4.16 6.02 0.88
N ARG A 61 3.75 7.21 1.33
CA ARG A 61 2.65 7.98 0.74
C ARG A 61 3.21 9.17 -0.03
N LEU A 62 2.98 9.19 -1.34
CA LEU A 62 3.22 10.36 -2.18
C LEU A 62 1.92 11.17 -2.26
N LYS A 63 1.95 12.45 -1.89
CA LYS A 63 0.83 13.36 -2.09
C LYS A 63 0.85 13.85 -3.53
N ALA A 64 0.03 13.23 -4.38
CA ALA A 64 -0.03 13.57 -5.80
C ALA A 64 -0.41 15.05 -6.04
N SER A 65 -1.21 15.65 -5.15
CA SER A 65 -1.57 17.09 -5.18
C SER A 65 -0.37 18.01 -5.02
N ASP A 66 0.67 17.54 -4.32
CA ASP A 66 1.84 18.33 -3.97
C ASP A 66 2.97 18.11 -5.00
N PHE A 67 2.71 17.31 -6.03
CA PHE A 67 3.67 17.05 -7.08
C PHE A 67 3.86 18.30 -7.96
N ILE A 68 5.10 18.77 -8.02
CA ILE A 68 5.51 19.87 -8.88
C ILE A 68 6.37 19.29 -10.01
N CYS A 69 5.90 19.40 -11.24
CA CYS A 69 6.62 18.93 -12.42
C CYS A 69 7.96 19.67 -12.58
N SER A 70 9.02 18.92 -12.90
CA SER A 70 10.26 19.50 -13.44
C SER A 70 10.05 20.00 -14.89
N LYS A 71 11.00 20.81 -15.40
CA LYS A 71 10.96 21.29 -16.79
C LYS A 71 11.00 20.13 -17.81
N GLU A 72 11.78 19.10 -17.50
CA GLU A 72 11.90 17.89 -18.32
C GLU A 72 10.60 17.10 -18.33
N GLN A 73 9.95 16.96 -17.17
CA GLN A 73 8.66 16.28 -17.03
C GLN A 73 7.54 17.03 -17.76
N ASP A 74 7.51 18.36 -17.67
CA ASP A 74 6.55 19.20 -18.41
C ASP A 74 6.74 19.07 -19.94
N ARG A 75 7.99 18.98 -20.41
CA ARG A 75 8.29 18.73 -21.83
C ARG A 75 7.73 17.37 -22.30
N VAL A 76 7.84 16.33 -21.47
CA VAL A 76 7.26 15.00 -21.78
C VAL A 76 5.73 15.07 -21.79
N LEU A 77 5.12 15.73 -20.80
CA LEU A 77 3.66 15.88 -20.71
C LEU A 77 3.08 16.53 -21.96
N LYS A 78 3.70 17.62 -22.44
CA LYS A 78 3.31 18.31 -23.68
C LYS A 78 3.43 17.44 -24.93
N ARG A 79 4.32 16.46 -24.94
CA ARG A 79 4.45 15.49 -26.05
C ARG A 79 3.35 14.44 -26.01
N MET A 80 2.94 14.01 -24.81
CA MET A 80 1.86 13.01 -24.64
C MET A 80 0.46 13.56 -24.94
N GLN A 81 0.29 14.89 -24.86
CA GLN A 81 -0.98 15.57 -25.14
C GLN A 81 -1.18 15.94 -26.62
N ARG A 82 -0.22 15.63 -27.48
CA ARG A 82 -0.36 15.73 -28.95
C ARG A 82 -0.97 14.43 -29.48
#